data_AF-A0AAD4E1V2-F1
#
_entry.id   AF-A0AAD4E1V2-F1
#
_cell.length_a   1.000
_cell.length_b   1.000
_cell.length_c   1.000
_cell.angle_alpha   90.00
_cell.angle_beta   90.00
_cell.angle_gamma   90.00
#
_symmetry.space_group_name_H-M   'P 1'
#
loop_
_entity.id
_entity.type
_entity.pdbx_description
1 polymer ?
#
loop_
_entity_poly.entity_id
_entity_poly.type
_entity_poly.pdbx_seq_one_letter_code
_entity_poly.pdbx_strand_id
1 'polypeptide(L)'
;MSAVERSVARRDRRPTERAQYISETHKDKENRQHQQVNKAHERQEKARQKASKAAEREAYKNNTGRTQVSTVLSSDDPGFTSQTVSTPARDPNLVARKSTVPLAPHRVTLNKTPRLNTLTPEKAAELLRLREAVLAKQAMSPVAALSRAYYVYSIAGGPHPSSSLNNTMTRSPSPTDEALFDEAIEGLVDFNMDGDQGNDSLVADNNNYIGDEGSRSPSPSIECVGKRRCGASDGDDNSEPVRKAVKIQESKGRPKAADYEPSVRTIFGMAWALYRGRLCTEGPMPDRMQEVTWAKLAWNEACKRLHTQVAYDAEILKMITSRGSHLRGEVKTKVRPYVADEYRFETSTKQSVIDRNIMLARELKKDFAFTRSPDGNKGLYSAKIIQKGVNTIWFRDKKDEGVLYPEFYKPFPEVAFALLLTAIESCIDEWSSGAQTNKMFTVDEYQDVLNEHLNNLADFDEHTKAQGLLPKLLSCLHDNGRIYSKADPLGHEIGRTMARSAFEAAIEEYNECRGVSSDDEDDE
;
A
#
# COMPACT_ATOMS: atom_id res chain seq x y z
N MET A 1 45.41 68.22 -40.65
CA MET A 1 45.08 68.49 -39.23
C MET A 1 43.84 67.68 -38.89
N SER A 2 43.88 67.05 -37.72
CA SER A 2 43.21 65.79 -37.36
C SER A 2 41.68 65.89 -37.23
N ALA A 3 40.96 64.94 -37.83
CA ALA A 3 39.52 64.77 -37.67
C ALA A 3 39.26 63.75 -36.54
N VAL A 4 38.55 64.20 -35.51
CA VAL A 4 38.27 63.45 -34.28
C VAL A 4 37.15 62.43 -34.54
N GLU A 5 37.50 61.15 -34.66
CA GLU A 5 36.55 60.04 -34.59
C GLU A 5 36.03 59.90 -33.15
N ARG A 6 34.76 60.28 -32.92
CA ARG A 6 34.05 59.97 -31.68
C ARG A 6 33.49 58.55 -31.75
N SER A 7 34.13 57.61 -31.07
CA SER A 7 33.58 56.28 -30.82
C SER A 7 32.33 56.39 -29.95
N VAL A 8 31.15 56.22 -30.54
CA VAL A 8 29.88 56.14 -29.81
C VAL A 8 29.82 54.78 -29.12
N ALA A 9 30.13 54.75 -27.83
CA ALA A 9 29.97 53.58 -26.99
C ALA A 9 28.48 53.17 -26.96
N ARG A 10 28.15 52.09 -27.67
CA ARG A 10 26.83 51.45 -27.60
C ARG A 10 26.64 50.92 -26.19
N ARG A 11 25.82 51.62 -25.39
CA ARG A 11 25.35 51.11 -24.09
C ARG A 11 24.43 49.93 -24.35
N ASP A 12 24.88 48.74 -23.99
CA ASP A 12 24.05 47.53 -23.93
C ASP A 12 22.89 47.77 -22.96
N ARG A 13 21.71 48.05 -23.52
CA ARG A 13 20.49 48.14 -22.74
C ARG A 13 20.11 46.73 -22.32
N ARG A 14 20.32 46.42 -21.03
CA ARG A 14 19.78 45.21 -20.40
C ARG A 14 18.28 45.12 -20.71
N PRO A 15 17.78 43.95 -21.16
CA PRO A 15 16.35 43.75 -21.37
C PRO A 15 15.58 44.12 -20.10
N THR A 16 14.50 44.89 -20.25
CA THR A 16 13.61 45.18 -19.13
C THR A 16 12.99 43.88 -18.62
N GLU A 17 12.72 43.77 -17.32
CA GLU A 17 12.13 42.57 -16.69
C GLU A 17 10.86 42.08 -17.43
N ARG A 18 10.08 43.03 -17.99
CA ARG A 18 8.92 42.71 -18.84
C ARG A 18 9.28 41.96 -20.12
N ALA A 19 10.40 42.29 -20.77
CA ALA A 19 10.86 41.59 -21.96
C ALA A 19 11.38 40.18 -21.63
N GLN A 20 12.01 40.00 -20.47
CA GLN A 20 12.42 38.69 -19.98
C GLN A 20 11.21 37.78 -19.70
N TYR A 21 10.19 38.31 -19.01
CA TYR A 21 8.95 37.58 -18.74
C TYR A 21 8.20 37.15 -20.03
N ILE A 22 8.14 38.04 -21.04
CA ILE A 22 7.53 37.70 -22.33
C ILE A 22 8.35 36.61 -23.05
N SER A 23 9.68 36.68 -22.97
CA SER A 23 10.55 35.65 -23.57
C SER A 23 10.40 34.29 -22.87
N GLU A 24 10.29 34.26 -21.54
CA GLU A 24 10.11 33.02 -20.78
C GLU A 24 8.75 32.37 -21.08
N THR A 25 7.68 33.16 -21.07
CA THR A 25 6.34 32.65 -21.41
C THR A 25 6.24 32.10 -22.83
N HIS A 26 6.97 32.68 -23.80
CA HIS A 26 7.04 32.14 -25.16
C HIS A 26 7.77 30.79 -25.21
N LYS A 27 8.90 30.69 -24.50
CA LYS A 27 9.70 29.46 -24.41
C LYS A 27 8.93 28.32 -23.74
N ASP A 28 8.17 28.62 -22.70
CA ASP A 28 7.31 27.63 -22.03
C ASP A 28 6.19 27.13 -22.95
N LYS A 29 5.62 28.02 -23.76
CA LYS A 29 4.61 27.65 -24.75
C LYS A 29 5.17 26.74 -25.85
N GLU A 30 6.37 27.04 -26.35
CA GLU A 30 7.07 26.20 -27.31
C GLU A 30 7.43 24.82 -26.73
N ASN A 31 7.92 24.78 -25.49
CA ASN A 31 8.21 23.53 -24.79
C ASN A 31 6.94 22.67 -24.61
N ARG A 32 5.81 23.27 -24.24
CA ARG A 32 4.52 22.56 -24.14
C ARG A 32 4.07 22.03 -25.50
N GLN A 33 4.24 22.80 -26.57
CA GLN A 33 3.89 22.36 -27.92
C GLN A 33 4.78 21.18 -28.38
N HIS A 34 6.08 21.26 -28.12
CA HIS A 34 7.01 20.17 -28.44
C HIS A 34 6.69 18.89 -27.64
N GLN A 35 6.35 19.02 -26.36
CA GLN A 35 5.96 17.90 -25.52
C GLN A 35 4.65 17.23 -25.99
N GLN A 36 3.68 18.02 -26.48
CA GLN A 36 2.45 17.50 -27.06
C GLN A 36 2.70 16.73 -28.36
N VAL A 37 3.58 17.23 -29.23
CA VAL A 37 3.97 16.54 -30.48
C VAL A 37 4.68 15.21 -30.17
N ASN A 38 5.59 15.20 -29.20
CA ASN A 38 6.29 13.96 -28.80
C ASN A 38 5.33 12.91 -28.22
N LYS A 39 4.38 13.34 -27.37
CA LYS A 39 3.32 12.44 -26.86
C LYS A 39 2.41 11.90 -27.98
N ALA A 40 2.13 12.70 -29.02
CA ALA A 40 1.35 12.25 -30.17
C ALA A 40 2.12 11.22 -31.02
N HIS A 41 3.41 11.43 -31.24
CA HIS A 41 4.28 10.49 -31.95
C HIS A 41 4.40 9.16 -31.21
N GLU A 42 4.59 9.18 -29.88
CA GLU A 42 4.66 7.97 -29.06
C GLU A 42 3.36 7.15 -29.12
N ARG A 43 2.20 7.82 -29.07
CA ARG A 43 0.89 7.15 -29.23
C ARG A 43 0.76 6.49 -30.60
N GLN A 44 1.22 7.15 -31.66
CA GLN A 44 1.19 6.61 -33.02
C GLN A 44 2.11 5.38 -33.16
N GLU A 45 3.28 5.40 -32.52
CA GLU A 45 4.22 4.29 -32.53
C GLU A 45 3.68 3.09 -31.73
N LYS A 46 3.14 3.31 -30.52
CA LYS A 46 2.45 2.27 -29.73
C LYS A 46 1.28 1.64 -30.52
N ALA A 47 0.52 2.45 -31.26
CA ALA A 47 -0.55 1.95 -32.12
C ALA A 47 -0.03 1.09 -33.30
N ARG A 48 1.06 1.50 -33.95
CA ARG A 48 1.71 0.71 -35.01
C ARG A 48 2.25 -0.63 -34.50
N GLN A 49 2.89 -0.64 -33.34
CA GLN A 49 3.38 -1.87 -32.71
C GLN A 49 2.23 -2.82 -32.34
N LYS A 50 1.12 -2.29 -31.81
CA LYS A 50 -0.08 -3.08 -31.51
C LYS A 50 -0.70 -3.68 -32.79
N ALA A 51 -0.77 -2.90 -33.87
CA ALA A 51 -1.27 -3.38 -35.15
C ALA A 51 -0.37 -4.47 -35.76
N SER A 52 0.96 -4.30 -35.68
CA SER A 52 1.93 -5.30 -36.15
C SER A 52 1.80 -6.62 -35.39
N LYS A 53 1.71 -6.60 -34.05
CA LYS A 53 1.48 -7.81 -33.24
C LYS A 53 0.13 -8.47 -33.53
N ALA A 54 -0.92 -7.69 -33.83
CA ALA A 54 -2.20 -8.25 -34.22
C ALA A 54 -2.13 -8.98 -35.58
N ALA A 55 -1.46 -8.38 -36.56
CA ALA A 55 -1.23 -8.99 -37.87
C ALA A 55 -0.41 -10.29 -37.77
N GLU A 56 0.62 -10.32 -36.92
CA GLU A 56 1.42 -11.53 -36.66
C GLU A 56 0.58 -12.66 -36.06
N ARG A 57 -0.31 -12.34 -35.10
CA ARG A 57 -1.25 -13.32 -34.53
C ARG A 57 -2.23 -13.87 -35.56
N GLU A 58 -2.71 -13.04 -36.49
CA GLU A 58 -3.56 -13.51 -37.59
C GLU A 58 -2.79 -14.39 -38.58
N ALA A 59 -1.56 -14.03 -38.93
CA ALA A 59 -0.70 -14.84 -39.79
C ALA A 59 -0.43 -16.23 -39.18
N TYR A 60 -0.18 -16.29 -37.87
CA TYR A 60 0.01 -17.55 -37.16
C TYR A 60 -1.22 -18.45 -37.25
N LYS A 61 -2.43 -17.90 -36.98
CA LYS A 61 -3.70 -18.65 -37.08
C LYS A 61 -3.95 -19.20 -38.47
N ASN A 62 -3.63 -18.43 -39.51
CA ASN A 62 -3.82 -18.85 -40.90
C ASN A 62 -2.86 -19.98 -41.30
N ASN A 63 -1.66 -20.05 -40.70
CA ASN A 63 -0.68 -21.08 -41.01
C ASN A 63 -0.91 -22.39 -40.22
N THR A 64 -1.51 -22.33 -39.02
CA THR A 64 -1.80 -23.55 -38.23
C THR A 64 -2.97 -24.38 -38.76
N GLY A 65 -3.82 -23.80 -39.62
CA GLY A 65 -4.97 -24.49 -40.24
C GLY A 65 -4.64 -25.32 -41.48
N ARG A 66 -3.38 -25.36 -41.95
CA ARG A 66 -3.02 -25.97 -43.26
C ARG A 66 -2.14 -27.22 -43.19
N THR A 67 -1.76 -27.70 -42.01
CA THR A 67 -1.04 -28.98 -41.90
C THR A 67 -2.01 -30.14 -42.09
N GLN A 68 -2.14 -30.58 -43.34
CA GLN A 68 -2.83 -31.81 -43.69
C GLN A 68 -2.13 -33.00 -43.03
N VAL A 69 -2.91 -33.78 -42.30
CA VAL A 69 -2.56 -35.11 -41.81
C VAL A 69 -2.44 -36.03 -43.03
N SER A 70 -1.21 -36.27 -43.48
CA SER A 70 -0.90 -37.41 -44.35
C SER A 70 -0.76 -38.65 -43.47
N THR A 71 -1.85 -39.41 -43.40
CA THR A 71 -1.90 -40.76 -42.83
C THR A 71 -1.09 -41.70 -43.73
N VAL A 72 0.11 -42.06 -43.31
CA VAL A 72 0.88 -43.17 -43.90
C VAL A 72 0.64 -44.41 -43.05
N LEU A 73 0.00 -45.40 -43.68
CA LEU A 73 -0.16 -46.77 -43.21
C LEU A 73 1.22 -47.46 -43.16
N SER A 74 1.57 -48.06 -42.03
CA SER A 74 2.47 -49.22 -41.99
C SER A 74 2.17 -50.08 -40.77
N SER A 75 2.00 -51.37 -41.05
CA SER A 75 2.02 -52.52 -40.14
C SER A 75 3.42 -52.64 -39.47
N ASP A 76 3.69 -53.38 -38.40
CA ASP A 76 3.11 -54.52 -37.67
C ASP A 76 3.63 -54.43 -36.22
N ASP A 77 2.83 -54.76 -35.19
CA ASP A 77 3.32 -55.50 -34.01
C ASP A 77 2.15 -55.95 -33.10
N PRO A 78 2.13 -57.21 -32.59
CA PRO A 78 1.05 -57.71 -31.77
C PRO A 78 1.38 -57.67 -30.28
N GLY A 79 0.39 -57.31 -29.47
CA GLY A 79 0.32 -57.75 -28.08
C GLY A 79 0.22 -56.63 -27.06
N PHE A 80 -1.00 -56.16 -26.82
CA PHE A 80 -1.42 -55.93 -25.44
C PHE A 80 -2.95 -55.96 -25.32
N THR A 81 -3.42 -56.89 -24.51
CA THR A 81 -4.82 -57.06 -24.11
C THR A 81 -5.24 -55.95 -23.15
N SER A 82 -6.39 -55.32 -23.38
CA SER A 82 -7.29 -54.91 -22.28
C SER A 82 -8.68 -54.50 -22.77
N GLN A 83 -9.63 -55.33 -22.34
CA GLN A 83 -10.99 -55.02 -21.85
C GLN A 83 -11.82 -53.94 -22.57
N THR A 84 -12.81 -54.46 -23.30
CA THR A 84 -14.01 -53.78 -23.75
C THR A 84 -14.94 -53.44 -22.57
N VAL A 85 -15.19 -52.15 -22.36
CA VAL A 85 -16.36 -51.65 -21.62
C VAL A 85 -17.36 -51.11 -22.62
N SER A 86 -18.54 -51.72 -22.61
CA SER A 86 -19.67 -51.48 -23.49
C SER A 86 -20.42 -50.20 -23.09
N THR A 87 -20.65 -49.30 -24.04
CA THR A 87 -21.60 -48.18 -23.89
C THR A 87 -22.74 -48.31 -24.90
N PRO A 88 -24.00 -48.10 -24.50
CA PRO A 88 -25.17 -48.45 -25.30
C PRO A 88 -25.46 -47.47 -26.44
N ALA A 89 -26.11 -48.03 -27.46
CA ALA A 89 -26.50 -47.42 -28.72
C ALA A 89 -27.38 -46.16 -28.56
N ARG A 90 -27.11 -45.17 -29.42
CA ARG A 90 -27.82 -43.89 -29.51
C ARG A 90 -28.94 -43.99 -30.55
N ASP A 91 -30.13 -43.63 -30.11
CA ASP A 91 -31.42 -43.61 -30.82
C ASP A 91 -31.41 -42.71 -32.09
N PRO A 92 -31.84 -43.18 -33.28
CA PRO A 92 -31.72 -42.45 -34.55
C PRO A 92 -32.90 -41.53 -34.90
N ASN A 93 -33.65 -40.99 -33.93
CA ASN A 93 -34.78 -40.08 -34.21
C ASN A 93 -34.55 -38.66 -33.67
N LEU A 94 -33.74 -37.86 -34.38
CA LEU A 94 -33.78 -36.40 -34.27
C LEU A 94 -33.89 -35.74 -35.64
N VAL A 95 -35.11 -35.28 -35.90
CA VAL A 95 -35.59 -34.52 -37.04
C VAL A 95 -34.71 -33.29 -37.31
N ALA A 96 -34.28 -33.16 -38.56
CA ALA A 96 -33.58 -32.00 -39.08
C ALA A 96 -34.43 -30.72 -38.94
N ARG A 97 -34.07 -29.83 -38.02
CA ARG A 97 -34.61 -28.46 -37.97
C ARG A 97 -33.82 -27.58 -38.93
N LYS A 98 -34.50 -27.12 -39.99
CA LYS A 98 -34.05 -26.06 -40.90
C LYS A 98 -33.78 -24.78 -40.10
N SER A 99 -32.55 -24.27 -40.19
CA SER A 99 -32.14 -22.98 -39.65
C SER A 99 -32.50 -21.88 -40.64
N THR A 100 -33.58 -21.15 -40.38
CA THR A 100 -33.93 -19.91 -41.09
C THR A 100 -33.17 -18.75 -40.44
N VAL A 101 -32.25 -18.14 -41.19
CA VAL A 101 -31.50 -16.94 -40.80
C VAL A 101 -32.43 -15.71 -40.87
N PRO A 102 -32.58 -14.91 -39.79
CA PRO A 102 -33.33 -13.66 -39.87
C PRO A 102 -32.53 -12.57 -40.59
N LEU A 103 -33.22 -11.84 -41.46
CA LEU A 103 -32.73 -10.65 -42.16
C LEU A 103 -32.33 -9.52 -41.19
N ALA A 104 -31.30 -8.78 -41.57
CA ALA A 104 -30.78 -7.61 -40.88
C ALA A 104 -31.87 -6.52 -40.70
N PRO A 105 -32.00 -5.90 -39.51
CA PRO A 105 -32.94 -4.81 -39.32
C PRO A 105 -32.43 -3.51 -39.96
N HIS A 106 -33.36 -2.82 -40.60
CA HIS A 106 -33.19 -1.55 -41.28
C HIS A 106 -32.60 -0.45 -40.38
N ARG A 107 -31.70 0.31 -41.00
CA ARG A 107 -31.06 1.53 -40.51
C ARG A 107 -32.12 2.61 -40.24
N VAL A 108 -32.46 2.80 -38.96
CA VAL A 108 -33.25 3.94 -38.47
C VAL A 108 -32.34 5.16 -38.40
N THR A 109 -32.68 6.20 -39.15
CA THR A 109 -32.10 7.54 -39.05
C THR A 109 -32.44 8.18 -37.71
N LEU A 110 -31.43 8.33 -36.84
CA LEU A 110 -31.53 9.07 -35.58
C LEU A 110 -31.46 10.58 -35.87
N ASN A 111 -32.53 11.27 -35.49
CA ASN A 111 -32.64 12.71 -35.50
C ASN A 111 -31.73 13.37 -34.46
N LYS A 112 -31.14 14.49 -34.87
CA LYS A 112 -30.55 15.62 -34.11
C LYS A 112 -30.34 15.43 -32.60
N THR A 113 -29.06 15.40 -32.22
CA THR A 113 -28.51 15.76 -30.91
C THR A 113 -29.07 17.09 -30.38
N PRO A 114 -29.48 17.19 -29.08
CA PRO A 114 -29.73 18.46 -28.43
C PRO A 114 -28.41 19.20 -28.21
N ARG A 115 -28.41 20.50 -28.53
CA ARG A 115 -27.28 21.41 -28.32
C ARG A 115 -26.97 21.53 -26.82
N LEU A 116 -25.67 21.55 -26.48
CA LEU A 116 -25.19 21.93 -25.16
C LEU A 116 -25.79 23.29 -24.78
N ASN A 117 -26.46 23.34 -23.63
CA ASN A 117 -26.85 24.59 -22.99
C ASN A 117 -25.58 25.34 -22.59
N THR A 118 -25.35 26.50 -23.21
CA THR A 118 -24.35 27.48 -22.81
C THR A 118 -24.59 27.86 -21.35
N LEU A 119 -23.61 27.61 -20.48
CA LEU A 119 -23.63 28.05 -19.08
C LEU A 119 -23.76 29.58 -19.07
N THR A 120 -24.83 30.10 -18.48
CA THR A 120 -24.98 31.55 -18.32
C THR A 120 -23.96 32.06 -17.29
N PRO A 121 -23.48 33.30 -17.42
CA PRO A 121 -22.56 33.91 -16.44
C PRO A 121 -23.10 33.87 -15.00
N GLU A 122 -24.42 33.96 -14.84
CA GLU A 122 -25.10 33.79 -13.55
C GLU A 122 -24.94 32.39 -12.95
N LYS A 123 -25.15 31.32 -13.74
CA LYS A 123 -24.94 29.95 -13.27
C LYS A 123 -23.46 29.66 -12.97
N ALA A 124 -22.54 30.27 -13.71
CA ALA A 124 -21.11 30.16 -13.42
C ALA A 124 -20.75 30.85 -12.09
N ALA A 125 -21.32 32.03 -11.82
CA ALA A 125 -21.12 32.76 -10.57
C ALA A 125 -21.77 32.03 -9.37
N GLU A 126 -22.93 31.41 -9.58
CA GLU A 126 -23.61 30.59 -8.56
C GLU A 126 -22.79 29.34 -8.19
N LEU A 127 -22.24 28.63 -9.19
CA LEU A 127 -21.36 27.49 -8.95
C LEU A 127 -20.04 27.88 -8.27
N LEU A 128 -19.50 29.07 -8.58
CA LEU A 128 -18.33 29.62 -7.89
C LEU A 128 -18.62 29.90 -6.42
N ARG A 129 -19.77 30.51 -6.11
CA ARG A 129 -20.20 30.73 -4.71
C ARG A 129 -20.43 29.43 -3.97
N LEU A 130 -21.02 28.42 -4.63
CA LEU A 130 -21.21 27.10 -4.03
C LEU A 130 -19.86 26.42 -3.72
N ARG A 131 -18.90 26.53 -4.64
CA ARG A 131 -17.53 26.02 -4.45
C ARG A 131 -16.81 26.72 -3.30
N GLU A 132 -16.90 28.06 -3.22
CA GLU A 132 -16.32 28.83 -2.11
C GLU A 132 -16.95 28.47 -0.77
N ALA A 133 -18.27 28.24 -0.72
CA ALA A 133 -18.96 27.81 0.48
C ALA A 133 -18.56 26.38 0.92
N VAL A 134 -18.32 25.47 -0.03
CA VAL A 134 -17.84 24.10 0.26
C VAL A 134 -16.40 24.13 0.78
N LEU A 135 -15.52 24.95 0.19
CA LEU A 135 -14.14 25.13 0.65
C LEU A 135 -14.08 25.78 2.04
N ALA A 136 -14.96 26.74 2.33
CA ALA A 136 -15.07 27.33 3.66
C ALA A 136 -15.52 26.31 4.72
N LYS A 137 -16.45 25.41 4.38
CA LYS A 137 -16.87 24.31 5.27
C LYS A 137 -15.77 23.27 5.48
N GLN A 138 -14.99 22.93 4.46
CA GLN A 138 -13.82 22.05 4.59
C GLN A 138 -12.71 22.67 5.44
N ALA A 139 -12.52 24.00 5.38
CA ALA A 139 -11.55 24.71 6.21
C ALA A 139 -11.91 24.72 7.72
N MET A 140 -13.19 24.50 8.06
CA MET A 140 -13.66 24.41 9.46
C MET A 140 -13.80 22.97 9.96
N SER A 141 -13.36 21.97 9.17
CA SER A 141 -13.33 20.58 9.62
C SER A 141 -12.31 20.37 10.75
N PRO A 142 -12.69 19.77 11.89
CA PRO A 142 -11.79 19.46 13.01
C PRO A 142 -10.56 18.65 12.59
N VAL A 143 -10.69 17.85 11.54
CA VAL A 143 -9.63 16.98 10.99
C VAL A 143 -8.51 17.81 10.36
N ALA A 144 -8.84 18.91 9.67
CA ALA A 144 -7.84 19.82 9.08
C ALA A 144 -7.10 20.65 10.14
N ALA A 145 -7.77 20.93 11.28
CA ALA A 145 -7.18 21.64 12.42
C ALA A 145 -6.20 20.74 13.21
N LEU A 146 -6.55 19.46 13.41
CA LEU A 146 -5.67 18.48 14.06
C LEU A 146 -4.40 18.21 13.25
N SER A 147 -4.53 18.10 11.91
CA SER A 147 -3.37 17.91 11.02
C SER A 147 -2.39 19.10 11.05
N ARG A 148 -2.89 20.34 11.16
CA ARG A 148 -2.02 21.54 11.33
C ARG A 148 -1.40 21.65 12.71
N ALA A 149 -2.14 21.32 13.77
CA ALA A 149 -1.63 21.34 15.13
C ALA A 149 -0.48 20.34 15.31
N TYR A 150 -0.60 19.15 14.70
CA TYR A 150 0.46 18.12 14.72
C TYR A 150 1.70 18.54 13.92
N TYR A 151 1.51 19.25 12.79
CA TYR A 151 2.62 19.74 11.95
C TYR A 151 3.48 20.80 12.65
N VAL A 152 2.87 21.71 13.42
CA VAL A 152 3.60 22.74 14.18
C VAL A 152 4.32 22.14 15.39
N TYR A 153 3.71 21.15 16.05
CA TYR A 153 4.28 20.49 17.23
C TYR A 153 5.51 19.61 16.90
N SER A 154 5.57 19.03 15.69
CA SER A 154 6.69 18.15 15.29
C SER A 154 7.96 18.90 14.86
N ILE A 155 7.91 20.21 14.60
CA ILE A 155 9.09 21.00 14.21
C ILE A 155 9.73 21.70 15.42
N ALA A 156 8.96 21.99 16.46
CA ALA A 156 9.43 22.66 17.67
C ALA A 156 9.56 21.64 18.82
N GLY A 157 10.68 20.93 18.89
CA GLY A 157 11.00 20.11 20.06
C GLY A 157 11.11 20.98 21.32
N GLY A 158 10.14 20.89 22.23
CA GLY A 158 10.20 21.53 23.56
C GLY A 158 8.84 21.68 24.28
N PRO A 159 8.81 21.63 25.63
CA PRO A 159 7.60 21.35 26.43
C PRO A 159 6.69 22.58 26.69
N HIS A 160 5.41 22.27 26.98
CA HIS A 160 4.24 23.11 27.31
C HIS A 160 4.42 24.64 27.46
N PRO A 161 3.56 25.45 26.81
CA PRO A 161 3.44 26.86 27.17
C PRO A 161 2.09 27.23 27.79
N SER A 162 2.20 27.97 28.89
CA SER A 162 1.21 28.96 29.32
C SER A 162 1.08 30.07 28.27
N SER A 163 -0.15 30.53 28.09
CA SER A 163 -0.65 31.65 27.26
C SER A 163 0.31 32.81 26.90
N SER A 164 0.33 33.20 25.62
CA SER A 164 0.15 34.59 25.16
C SER A 164 0.09 34.66 23.62
N LEU A 165 -0.93 35.35 23.10
CA LEU A 165 -1.16 35.68 21.69
C LEU A 165 -0.10 36.66 21.15
N ASN A 166 0.28 36.52 19.87
CA ASN A 166 0.26 37.61 18.87
C ASN A 166 0.59 37.13 17.44
N ASN A 167 -0.17 37.67 16.48
CA ASN A 167 -0.21 37.41 15.04
C ASN A 167 0.95 38.06 14.27
N THR A 168 1.47 37.42 13.19
CA THR A 168 1.97 38.12 11.98
C THR A 168 1.98 37.19 10.74
N MET A 169 1.48 37.73 9.61
CA MET A 169 1.37 37.11 8.26
C MET A 169 2.71 36.85 7.57
N THR A 170 2.81 35.80 6.75
CA THR A 170 3.50 35.76 5.42
C THR A 170 3.20 34.41 4.70
N ARG A 171 2.54 34.42 3.54
CA ARG A 171 3.04 34.35 2.15
C ARG A 171 3.24 32.92 1.61
N SER A 172 2.33 32.50 0.74
CA SER A 172 2.31 31.23 -0.01
C SER A 172 3.30 31.18 -1.18
N PRO A 173 3.79 29.99 -1.59
CA PRO A 173 4.28 29.74 -2.94
C PRO A 173 3.34 28.82 -3.77
N SER A 174 3.38 29.08 -5.07
CA SER A 174 2.64 28.46 -6.19
C SER A 174 3.23 27.08 -6.59
N PRO A 175 2.42 26.16 -7.16
CA PRO A 175 2.89 24.86 -7.65
C PRO A 175 3.16 24.88 -9.17
N THR A 176 4.26 24.27 -9.59
CA THR A 176 4.49 23.85 -10.99
C THR A 176 5.15 22.49 -11.03
N ASP A 177 4.73 21.71 -12.03
CA ASP A 177 5.26 20.43 -12.54
C ASP A 177 4.78 19.12 -11.89
N GLU A 178 3.49 18.83 -12.11
CA GLU A 178 2.97 17.48 -12.21
C GLU A 178 2.87 17.03 -13.68
N ALA A 179 3.66 16.03 -14.06
CA ALA A 179 3.29 15.01 -15.03
C ALA A 179 4.54 14.17 -15.33
N LEU A 180 4.55 12.93 -14.84
CA LEU A 180 5.28 11.75 -15.35
C LEU A 180 5.48 10.82 -14.16
N PHE A 181 4.57 9.88 -13.88
CA PHE A 181 4.86 8.59 -13.23
C PHE A 181 3.54 7.82 -13.02
N ASP A 182 2.93 7.36 -14.13
CA ASP A 182 1.88 6.34 -14.11
C ASP A 182 2.09 5.40 -15.29
N GLU A 183 2.97 4.41 -15.12
CA GLU A 183 2.91 3.19 -15.92
C GLU A 183 3.58 2.03 -15.15
N ALA A 184 2.81 0.95 -14.98
CA ALA A 184 3.20 -0.43 -14.61
C ALA A 184 3.35 -0.81 -13.12
N ILE A 185 2.22 -1.19 -12.49
CA ILE A 185 2.18 -2.29 -11.51
C ILE A 185 1.10 -3.29 -11.96
N GLU A 186 1.50 -4.25 -12.82
CA GLU A 186 0.84 -5.54 -12.95
C GLU A 186 1.92 -6.62 -12.88
N GLY A 187 1.77 -7.57 -11.97
CA GLY A 187 2.67 -8.72 -11.80
C GLY A 187 2.90 -9.09 -10.33
N LEU A 188 1.86 -9.59 -9.66
CA LEU A 188 2.01 -10.35 -8.42
C LEU A 188 2.76 -11.66 -8.69
N VAL A 189 3.74 -11.99 -7.85
CA VAL A 189 3.98 -13.37 -7.42
C VAL A 189 4.31 -13.35 -5.92
N ASP A 190 3.69 -14.27 -5.20
CA ASP A 190 3.79 -14.53 -3.77
C ASP A 190 5.24 -14.53 -3.26
N PHE A 191 5.47 -13.82 -2.14
CA PHE A 191 6.62 -14.04 -1.28
C PHE A 191 6.11 -14.39 0.12
N ASN A 192 5.75 -15.67 0.28
CA ASN A 192 5.70 -16.29 1.61
C ASN A 192 7.12 -16.33 2.17
N MET A 193 7.33 -15.68 3.30
CA MET A 193 8.51 -15.86 4.14
C MET A 193 8.22 -17.02 5.10
N ASP A 194 8.29 -18.25 4.59
CA ASP A 194 8.43 -19.43 5.45
C ASP A 194 9.92 -19.66 5.71
N GLY A 195 10.28 -19.64 7.00
CA GLY A 195 11.65 -19.81 7.47
C GLY A 195 12.12 -21.24 7.32
N ASP A 196 13.31 -21.39 6.75
CA ASP A 196 14.03 -22.66 6.70
C ASP A 196 15.03 -22.72 7.88
N GLN A 197 14.78 -23.67 8.79
CA GLN A 197 15.72 -24.11 9.81
C GLN A 197 16.33 -25.43 9.32
N GLY A 198 17.63 -25.44 9.06
CA GLY A 198 18.41 -26.63 8.74
C GLY A 198 19.77 -26.56 9.39
N ASN A 199 19.95 -27.40 10.41
CA ASN A 199 21.16 -27.65 11.18
C ASN A 199 22.08 -28.60 10.39
N ASP A 200 23.39 -28.33 10.27
CA ASP A 200 24.43 -29.38 10.38
C ASP A 200 25.88 -28.85 10.37
N SER A 201 26.53 -29.07 11.52
CA SER A 201 27.87 -29.65 11.80
C SER A 201 29.09 -29.40 10.88
N LEU A 202 30.09 -28.73 11.49
CA LEU A 202 31.53 -29.07 11.60
C LEU A 202 32.25 -29.82 10.46
N VAL A 203 33.26 -29.18 9.84
CA VAL A 203 34.63 -29.73 9.63
C VAL A 203 35.66 -28.59 9.59
N ALA A 204 36.83 -28.86 10.15
CA ALA A 204 37.97 -28.00 10.43
C ALA A 204 38.90 -27.66 9.24
N ASP A 205 39.77 -26.67 9.51
CA ASP A 205 41.17 -26.48 9.10
C ASP A 205 41.60 -26.65 7.63
N ASN A 206 42.14 -25.56 7.04
CA ASN A 206 43.56 -25.54 6.68
C ASN A 206 44.13 -24.16 6.29
N ASN A 207 45.35 -23.91 6.77
CA ASN A 207 46.26 -22.80 6.46
C ASN A 207 46.95 -22.94 5.08
N ASN A 208 47.23 -21.81 4.42
CA ASN A 208 48.50 -21.49 3.72
C ASN A 208 48.45 -20.03 3.18
N TYR A 209 49.22 -19.06 3.70
CA TYR A 209 50.58 -18.62 3.29
C TYR A 209 50.69 -18.35 1.77
N ILE A 210 50.90 -17.12 1.27
CA ILE A 210 52.14 -16.32 1.04
C ILE A 210 51.60 -14.93 0.55
N GLY A 211 51.99 -13.71 0.93
CA GLY A 211 53.31 -13.11 1.19
C GLY A 211 53.76 -12.28 -0.02
N ASP A 212 53.57 -10.95 -0.06
CA ASP A 212 54.53 -10.05 -0.74
C ASP A 212 54.38 -8.57 -0.31
N GLU A 213 55.53 -7.95 -0.09
CA GLU A 213 55.76 -6.56 0.30
C GLU A 213 56.00 -5.68 -0.95
N GLY A 214 55.72 -4.38 -0.88
CA GLY A 214 55.98 -3.50 -2.01
C GLY A 214 55.77 -2.01 -1.76
N SER A 215 56.55 -1.45 -0.85
CA SER A 215 56.73 -0.01 -0.62
C SER A 215 57.07 0.78 -1.90
N ARG A 216 56.45 1.96 -2.10
CA ARG A 216 57.10 3.16 -2.68
C ARG A 216 56.17 4.39 -2.72
N SER A 217 56.49 5.36 -1.87
CA SER A 217 56.32 6.81 -2.12
C SER A 217 57.74 7.41 -2.21
N PRO A 218 57.98 8.53 -2.92
CA PRO A 218 57.70 9.86 -2.34
C PRO A 218 57.25 10.99 -3.30
N SER A 219 56.58 11.97 -2.67
CA SER A 219 56.28 13.42 -2.94
C SER A 219 57.33 14.24 -3.75
N PRO A 220 57.13 15.54 -4.18
CA PRO A 220 56.39 16.60 -3.44
C PRO A 220 55.76 17.84 -4.17
N SER A 221 55.06 18.64 -3.34
CA SER A 221 54.85 20.12 -3.33
C SER A 221 54.01 20.78 -4.45
N ILE A 222 53.02 21.65 -4.16
CA ILE A 222 53.15 23.02 -3.62
C ILE A 222 51.90 23.45 -2.80
N GLU A 223 52.17 24.26 -1.78
CA GLU A 223 51.30 24.89 -0.78
C GLU A 223 50.38 25.99 -1.31
N CYS A 224 49.28 26.27 -0.59
CA CYS A 224 48.81 27.63 -0.30
C CYS A 224 47.94 27.65 0.98
N VAL A 225 48.54 28.21 2.04
CA VAL A 225 48.00 28.72 3.31
C VAL A 225 46.88 29.75 3.04
N GLY A 226 45.81 29.97 3.83
CA GLY A 226 45.32 29.46 5.10
C GLY A 226 44.18 30.36 5.61
N LYS A 227 43.39 29.91 6.60
CA LYS A 227 42.78 30.76 7.64
C LYS A 227 42.15 29.91 8.75
N ARG A 228 42.75 29.97 9.93
CA ARG A 228 42.22 29.47 11.21
C ARG A 228 41.15 30.44 11.75
N ARG A 229 40.20 29.89 12.53
CA ARG A 229 39.50 30.41 13.74
C ARG A 229 38.21 29.57 13.89
N CYS A 230 37.73 29.10 15.03
CA CYS A 230 38.14 28.99 16.43
C CYS A 230 37.30 27.85 17.01
N GLY A 231 37.82 27.11 17.99
CA GLY A 231 37.08 26.08 18.70
C GLY A 231 35.94 26.65 19.54
N ALA A 232 34.86 25.87 19.63
CA ALA A 232 33.82 26.02 20.63
C ALA A 232 33.39 24.62 21.09
N SER A 233 33.80 24.32 22.33
CA SER A 233 33.13 23.47 23.31
C SER A 233 32.61 22.11 22.85
N ASP A 234 33.42 21.08 23.09
CA ASP A 234 33.03 19.68 23.13
C ASP A 234 31.90 19.48 24.15
N GLY A 235 30.67 19.44 23.65
CA GLY A 235 29.59 18.70 24.28
C GLY A 235 29.72 17.26 23.82
N ASP A 236 30.05 16.38 24.75
CA ASP A 236 30.08 14.94 24.66
C ASP A 236 28.71 14.39 24.19
N ASP A 237 28.46 14.45 22.87
CA ASP A 237 27.42 13.67 22.21
C ASP A 237 28.09 12.37 21.76
N ASN A 238 28.09 11.39 22.65
CA ASN A 238 28.55 10.03 22.40
C ASN A 238 27.56 9.30 21.48
N SER A 239 27.20 9.92 20.35
CA SER A 239 26.41 9.32 19.28
C SER A 239 27.36 8.51 18.42
N GLU A 240 27.22 7.18 18.46
CA GLU A 240 27.95 6.30 17.54
C GLU A 240 27.83 6.83 16.10
N PRO A 241 28.91 6.85 15.31
CA PRO A 241 28.89 7.44 13.98
C PRO A 241 27.87 6.71 13.09
N VAL A 242 26.87 7.46 12.60
CA VAL A 242 25.84 6.92 11.69
C VAL A 242 26.52 6.34 10.44
N ARG A 243 26.44 5.02 10.27
CA ARG A 243 27.03 4.35 9.11
C ARG A 243 26.07 4.28 7.94
N LYS A 244 26.59 4.17 6.72
CA LYS A 244 25.78 3.94 5.52
C LYS A 244 25.32 2.48 5.47
N ALA A 245 24.13 2.25 4.90
CA ALA A 245 23.65 0.90 4.60
C ALA A 245 24.55 0.26 3.53
N VAL A 246 25.00 -0.98 3.78
CA VAL A 246 25.87 -1.71 2.85
C VAL A 246 25.02 -2.65 2.00
N LYS A 247 25.11 -2.47 0.68
CA LYS A 247 24.53 -3.37 -0.32
C LYS A 247 25.52 -4.48 -0.62
N ILE A 248 25.13 -5.72 -0.38
CA ILE A 248 25.95 -6.92 -0.60
C ILE A 248 25.83 -7.40 -2.05
N GLN A 249 24.68 -7.17 -2.69
CA GLN A 249 24.42 -7.63 -4.05
C GLN A 249 23.90 -6.49 -4.93
N GLU A 250 24.51 -6.30 -6.09
CA GLU A 250 23.93 -5.45 -7.13
C GLU A 250 22.90 -6.23 -7.93
N SER A 251 21.62 -5.96 -7.68
CA SER A 251 20.52 -6.56 -8.43
C SER A 251 20.37 -5.93 -9.82
N LYS A 252 20.32 -6.75 -10.88
CA LYS A 252 19.84 -6.32 -12.20
C LYS A 252 18.31 -6.20 -12.16
N GLY A 253 17.76 -5.14 -11.56
CA GLY A 253 16.32 -4.94 -11.47
C GLY A 253 15.87 -3.99 -10.36
N ARG A 254 14.63 -4.15 -9.91
CA ARG A 254 14.06 -3.38 -8.79
C ARG A 254 14.82 -3.73 -7.49
N PRO A 255 15.24 -2.73 -6.69
CA PRO A 255 15.90 -2.97 -5.41
C PRO A 255 15.06 -3.87 -4.50
N LYS A 256 15.73 -4.77 -3.78
CA LYS A 256 15.12 -5.69 -2.83
C LYS A 256 15.84 -5.59 -1.48
N ALA A 257 15.11 -5.86 -0.40
CA ALA A 257 15.71 -5.92 0.93
C ALA A 257 16.84 -6.98 1.00
N ALA A 258 16.70 -8.08 0.26
CA ALA A 258 17.72 -9.14 0.16
C ALA A 258 19.09 -8.65 -0.35
N ASP A 259 19.12 -7.54 -1.10
CA ASP A 259 20.34 -6.94 -1.64
C ASP A 259 21.22 -6.32 -0.54
N TYR A 260 20.65 -6.09 0.64
CA TYR A 260 21.32 -5.47 1.79
C TYR A 260 21.76 -6.52 2.82
N GLU A 261 22.70 -6.11 3.66
CA GLU A 261 23.22 -6.91 4.77
C GLU A 261 22.14 -7.34 5.78
N PRO A 262 22.34 -8.45 6.52
CA PRO A 262 21.34 -8.99 7.43
C PRO A 262 20.82 -7.98 8.47
N SER A 263 21.69 -7.12 9.01
CA SER A 263 21.31 -6.08 9.98
C SER A 263 20.30 -5.08 9.39
N VAL A 264 20.55 -4.64 8.15
CA VAL A 264 19.66 -3.72 7.41
C VAL A 264 18.34 -4.40 7.05
N ARG A 265 18.35 -5.71 6.76
CA ARG A 265 17.11 -6.48 6.53
C ARG A 265 16.22 -6.54 7.77
N THR A 266 16.81 -6.68 8.95
CA THR A 266 16.05 -6.62 10.22
C THR A 266 15.44 -5.24 10.43
N ILE A 267 16.18 -4.16 10.13
CA ILE A 267 15.66 -2.79 10.16
C ILE A 267 14.49 -2.64 9.18
N PHE A 268 14.58 -3.17 7.96
CA PHE A 268 13.48 -3.17 7.00
C PHE A 268 12.22 -3.84 7.52
N GLY A 269 12.34 -5.01 8.13
CA GLY A 269 11.19 -5.74 8.68
C GLY A 269 10.42 -4.88 9.68
N MET A 270 11.15 -4.25 10.62
CA MET A 270 10.54 -3.38 11.62
C MET A 270 10.04 -2.06 11.01
N ALA A 271 10.81 -1.41 10.14
CA ALA A 271 10.41 -0.16 9.50
C ALA A 271 9.16 -0.34 8.63
N TRP A 272 8.98 -1.48 7.96
CA TRP A 272 7.76 -1.77 7.22
C TRP A 272 6.54 -1.87 8.14
N ALA A 273 6.65 -2.58 9.26
CA ALA A 273 5.55 -2.69 10.21
C ALA A 273 5.21 -1.33 10.84
N LEU A 274 6.22 -0.53 11.21
CA LEU A 274 6.01 0.82 11.73
C LEU A 274 5.35 1.75 10.69
N TYR A 275 5.79 1.68 9.44
CA TYR A 275 5.21 2.46 8.35
C TYR A 275 3.76 2.04 8.06
N ARG A 276 3.46 0.73 8.04
CA ARG A 276 2.09 0.22 7.90
C ARG A 276 1.21 0.58 9.09
N GLY A 277 1.75 0.56 10.31
CA GLY A 277 1.08 1.08 11.50
C GLY A 277 0.63 2.52 11.31
N ARG A 278 1.53 3.41 10.84
CA ARG A 278 1.19 4.80 10.50
C ARG A 278 0.14 4.92 9.41
N LEU A 279 0.21 4.13 8.35
CA LEU A 279 -0.84 4.12 7.32
C LEU A 279 -2.21 3.73 7.90
N CYS A 280 -2.22 2.80 8.87
CA CYS A 280 -3.42 2.33 9.54
C CYS A 280 -3.97 3.32 10.57
N THR A 281 -3.17 4.24 11.11
CA THR A 281 -3.59 5.20 12.15
C THR A 281 -3.74 6.63 11.65
N GLU A 282 -2.90 7.07 10.72
CA GLU A 282 -2.83 8.46 10.23
C GLU A 282 -3.53 8.61 8.87
N GLY A 283 -3.40 7.64 7.96
CA GLY A 283 -4.06 7.67 6.65
C GLY A 283 -3.49 6.65 5.65
N PRO A 284 -4.31 5.86 4.94
CA PRO A 284 -3.83 4.81 4.04
C PRO A 284 -3.47 5.31 2.63
N MET A 285 -3.75 6.58 2.35
CA MET A 285 -3.51 7.26 1.06
C MET A 285 -2.76 8.59 1.30
N PRO A 286 -1.51 8.52 1.80
CA PRO A 286 -0.71 9.72 2.01
C PRO A 286 -0.35 10.42 0.71
N ASP A 287 -0.16 11.73 0.78
CA ASP A 287 0.54 12.47 -0.27
C ASP A 287 2.05 12.15 -0.29
N ARG A 288 2.74 12.58 -1.34
CA ARG A 288 4.17 12.30 -1.52
C ARG A 288 5.05 12.81 -0.37
N MET A 289 4.69 13.95 0.21
CA MET A 289 5.45 14.54 1.32
C MET A 289 5.27 13.73 2.59
N GLN A 290 4.03 13.30 2.87
CA GLN A 290 3.68 12.40 3.97
C GLN A 290 4.36 11.05 3.80
N GLU A 291 4.34 10.44 2.61
CA GLU A 291 4.99 9.16 2.33
C GLU A 291 6.46 9.17 2.73
N VAL A 292 7.22 10.17 2.25
CA VAL A 292 8.65 10.30 2.53
C VAL A 292 8.89 10.59 4.01
N THR A 293 8.06 11.44 4.62
CA THR A 293 8.19 11.80 6.03
C THR A 293 7.97 10.59 6.94
N TRP A 294 6.88 9.85 6.73
CA TRP A 294 6.57 8.65 7.49
C TRP A 294 7.58 7.53 7.27
N ALA A 295 8.12 7.37 6.04
CA ALA A 295 9.17 6.39 5.77
C ALA A 295 10.46 6.70 6.55
N LYS A 296 10.86 7.98 6.62
CA LYS A 296 12.02 8.41 7.44
C LYS A 296 11.77 8.17 8.93
N LEU A 297 10.59 8.53 9.43
CA LEU A 297 10.22 8.31 10.83
C LEU A 297 10.22 6.82 11.19
N ALA A 298 9.65 5.97 10.33
CA ALA A 298 9.61 4.54 10.52
C ALA A 298 11.03 3.91 10.52
N TRP A 299 11.90 4.36 9.61
CA TRP A 299 13.29 3.90 9.58
C TRP A 299 14.06 4.29 10.84
N ASN A 300 13.98 5.57 11.23
CA ASN A 300 14.69 6.08 12.40
C ASN A 300 14.22 5.41 13.69
N GLU A 301 12.90 5.18 13.82
CA GLU A 301 12.33 4.47 14.95
C GLU A 301 12.76 2.99 14.96
N ALA A 302 12.83 2.33 13.79
CA ALA A 302 13.35 0.96 13.71
C ALA A 302 14.83 0.88 14.12
N CYS A 303 15.67 1.79 13.63
CA CYS A 303 17.06 1.93 14.05
C CYS A 303 17.19 2.11 15.56
N LYS A 304 16.36 2.98 16.15
CA LYS A 304 16.34 3.23 17.60
C LYS A 304 15.97 1.98 18.40
N ARG A 305 14.93 1.24 18.00
CA ARG A 305 14.48 0.01 18.68
C ARG A 305 15.47 -1.15 18.54
N LEU A 306 16.24 -1.19 17.46
CA LEU A 306 17.28 -2.18 17.21
C LEU A 306 18.67 -1.74 17.72
N HIS A 307 18.75 -0.60 18.43
CA HIS A 307 20.00 -0.02 18.92
C HIS A 307 21.10 0.03 17.84
N THR A 308 20.71 0.42 16.63
CA THR A 308 21.58 0.44 15.46
C THR A 308 21.52 1.81 14.78
N GLN A 309 22.65 2.34 14.32
CA GLN A 309 22.69 3.64 13.64
C GLN A 309 23.03 3.50 12.15
N VAL A 310 22.00 3.26 11.32
CA VAL A 310 22.14 3.18 9.86
C VAL A 310 21.38 4.30 9.17
N ALA A 311 22.09 5.07 8.34
CA ALA A 311 21.47 6.08 7.48
C ALA A 311 20.62 5.43 6.39
N TYR A 312 19.42 5.97 6.15
CA TYR A 312 18.61 5.63 4.99
C TYR A 312 19.16 6.33 3.72
N ASP A 313 18.89 5.74 2.56
CA ASP A 313 19.10 6.32 1.24
C ASP A 313 17.78 6.41 0.45
N ALA A 314 17.84 6.91 -0.78
CA ALA A 314 16.65 7.04 -1.61
C ALA A 314 16.02 5.67 -2.02
N GLU A 315 16.82 4.61 -2.16
CA GLU A 315 16.33 3.27 -2.49
C GLU A 315 15.58 2.66 -1.30
N ILE A 316 16.13 2.80 -0.09
CA ILE A 316 15.52 2.40 1.18
C ILE A 316 14.16 3.08 1.36
N LEU A 317 14.11 4.40 1.23
CA LEU A 317 12.86 5.14 1.37
C LEU A 317 11.84 4.69 0.31
N LYS A 318 12.26 4.51 -0.95
CA LYS A 318 11.38 4.02 -2.02
C LYS A 318 10.82 2.62 -1.73
N MET A 319 11.62 1.72 -1.15
CA MET A 319 11.15 0.39 -0.77
C MET A 319 10.13 0.44 0.37
N ILE A 320 10.32 1.33 1.35
CA ILE A 320 9.38 1.52 2.46
C ILE A 320 8.07 2.12 1.94
N THR A 321 8.11 3.21 1.17
CA THR A 321 6.88 3.86 0.67
C THR A 321 6.07 2.96 -0.24
N SER A 322 6.71 2.07 -1.00
CA SER A 322 6.00 1.08 -1.83
C SER A 322 5.08 0.14 -1.03
N ARG A 323 5.23 0.06 0.30
CA ARG A 323 4.32 -0.70 1.16
C ARG A 323 2.92 -0.07 1.27
N GLY A 324 2.76 1.22 0.96
CA GLY A 324 1.45 1.88 0.98
C GLY A 324 0.47 1.27 -0.01
N SER A 325 0.86 1.18 -1.29
CA SER A 325 0.03 0.54 -2.30
C SER A 325 -0.14 -0.97 -2.06
N HIS A 326 0.88 -1.65 -1.53
CA HIS A 326 0.78 -3.05 -1.16
C HIS A 326 -0.27 -3.28 -0.06
N LEU A 327 -0.30 -2.47 0.99
CA LEU A 327 -1.30 -2.58 2.07
C LEU A 327 -2.72 -2.46 1.51
N ARG A 328 -2.99 -1.43 0.69
CA ARG A 328 -4.32 -1.25 0.08
C ARG A 328 -4.72 -2.44 -0.80
N GLY A 329 -3.80 -2.89 -1.65
CA GLY A 329 -4.02 -4.06 -2.51
C GLY A 329 -4.25 -5.34 -1.70
N GLU A 330 -3.51 -5.55 -0.61
CA GLU A 330 -3.65 -6.68 0.29
C GLU A 330 -5.03 -6.69 0.96
N VAL A 331 -5.45 -5.57 1.56
CA VAL A 331 -6.75 -5.42 2.23
C VAL A 331 -7.87 -5.80 1.25
N LYS A 332 -7.86 -5.21 0.05
CA LYS A 332 -8.86 -5.53 -0.99
C LYS A 332 -8.83 -7.00 -1.38
N THR A 333 -7.64 -7.54 -1.66
CA THR A 333 -7.48 -8.93 -2.12
C THR A 333 -7.99 -9.93 -1.09
N LYS A 334 -7.69 -9.72 0.20
CA LYS A 334 -8.13 -10.61 1.29
C LYS A 334 -9.64 -10.57 1.53
N VAL A 335 -10.27 -9.41 1.36
CA VAL A 335 -11.71 -9.21 1.62
C VAL A 335 -12.59 -9.63 0.44
N ARG A 336 -12.08 -9.51 -0.79
CA ARG A 336 -12.79 -9.83 -2.03
C ARG A 336 -13.55 -11.17 -2.02
N PRO A 337 -12.96 -12.32 -1.63
CA PRO A 337 -13.70 -13.58 -1.59
C PRO A 337 -14.83 -13.57 -0.54
N TYR A 338 -14.65 -12.89 0.59
CA TYR A 338 -15.69 -12.81 1.63
C TYR A 338 -16.89 -11.99 1.19
N VAL A 339 -16.70 -10.96 0.36
CA VAL A 339 -17.83 -10.18 -0.19
C VAL A 339 -18.71 -11.03 -1.08
N ALA A 340 -18.10 -11.85 -1.95
CA ALA A 340 -18.86 -12.73 -2.82
C ALA A 340 -19.66 -13.77 -2.03
N ASP A 341 -19.04 -14.38 -1.02
CA ASP A 341 -19.66 -15.40 -0.15
C ASP A 341 -20.75 -14.83 0.77
N GLU A 342 -20.44 -13.78 1.54
CA GLU A 342 -21.34 -13.23 2.57
C GLU A 342 -22.63 -12.65 1.96
N TYR A 343 -22.53 -12.00 0.79
CA TYR A 343 -23.68 -11.41 0.11
C TYR A 343 -24.26 -12.30 -1.00
N ARG A 344 -23.66 -13.45 -1.27
CA ARG A 344 -24.12 -14.43 -2.28
C ARG A 344 -24.14 -13.84 -3.70
N PHE A 345 -23.08 -13.14 -4.07
CA PHE A 345 -22.86 -12.80 -5.48
C PHE A 345 -22.50 -14.06 -6.26
N GLU A 346 -23.05 -14.19 -7.46
CA GLU A 346 -22.82 -15.38 -8.30
C GLU A 346 -22.32 -14.98 -9.68
N THR A 347 -21.24 -15.62 -10.13
CA THR A 347 -20.78 -15.50 -11.51
C THR A 347 -21.66 -16.38 -12.40
N SER A 348 -22.41 -15.77 -13.32
CA SER A 348 -23.30 -16.48 -14.23
C SER A 348 -23.49 -15.71 -15.53
N THR A 349 -23.73 -16.43 -16.62
CA THR A 349 -24.11 -15.85 -17.92
C THR A 349 -25.62 -15.62 -18.04
N LYS A 350 -26.41 -16.06 -17.05
CA LYS A 350 -27.87 -15.91 -17.04
C LYS A 350 -28.24 -14.47 -16.70
N GLN A 351 -29.03 -13.82 -17.56
CA GLN A 351 -29.48 -12.44 -17.36
C GLN A 351 -30.16 -12.22 -16.01
N SER A 352 -30.97 -13.17 -15.54
CA SER A 352 -31.64 -13.08 -14.23
C SER A 352 -30.68 -13.00 -13.05
N VAL A 353 -29.51 -13.66 -13.15
CA VAL A 353 -28.46 -13.60 -12.10
C VAL A 353 -27.68 -12.29 -12.19
N ILE A 354 -27.39 -11.85 -13.41
CA ILE A 354 -26.76 -10.55 -13.67
C ILE A 354 -27.61 -9.43 -13.09
N ASP A 355 -28.92 -9.40 -13.38
CA ASP A 355 -29.85 -8.40 -12.87
C ASP A 355 -29.96 -8.45 -11.34
N ARG A 356 -29.99 -9.66 -10.75
CA ARG A 356 -29.97 -9.85 -9.29
C ARG A 356 -28.71 -9.25 -8.67
N ASN A 357 -27.53 -9.52 -9.23
CA ASN A 357 -26.27 -8.99 -8.74
C ASN A 357 -26.23 -7.44 -8.82
N ILE A 358 -26.72 -6.86 -9.92
CA ILE A 358 -26.81 -5.39 -10.07
C ILE A 358 -27.69 -4.79 -8.98
N MET A 359 -28.88 -5.37 -8.76
CA MET A 359 -29.81 -4.92 -7.73
C MET A 359 -29.20 -5.05 -6.33
N LEU A 360 -28.61 -6.20 -6.04
CA LEU A 360 -27.96 -6.47 -4.76
C LEU A 360 -26.80 -5.50 -4.48
N ALA A 361 -25.93 -5.25 -5.46
CA ALA A 361 -24.84 -4.28 -5.30
C ALA A 361 -25.37 -2.86 -4.99
N ARG A 362 -26.45 -2.44 -5.65
CA ARG A 362 -27.11 -1.15 -5.36
C ARG A 362 -27.72 -1.12 -3.96
N GLU A 363 -28.42 -2.17 -3.56
CA GLU A 363 -29.07 -2.27 -2.25
C GLU A 363 -28.07 -2.28 -1.10
N LEU A 364 -26.95 -3.00 -1.25
CA LEU A 364 -25.88 -3.06 -0.25
C LEU A 364 -25.20 -1.71 -0.04
N LYS A 365 -25.03 -0.93 -1.11
CA LYS A 365 -24.43 0.41 -1.04
C LYS A 365 -25.38 1.46 -0.47
N LYS A 366 -26.69 1.29 -0.70
CA LYS A 366 -27.68 2.22 -0.17
C LYS A 366 -27.62 2.27 1.35
N ASP A 367 -27.46 3.47 1.91
CA ASP A 367 -27.38 3.73 3.35
C ASP A 367 -26.38 2.82 4.09
N PHE A 368 -25.28 2.47 3.39
CA PHE A 368 -24.23 1.56 3.87
C PHE A 368 -24.77 0.24 4.43
N ALA A 369 -25.81 -0.32 3.81
CA ALA A 369 -26.46 -1.54 4.28
C ALA A 369 -25.50 -2.72 4.45
N PHE A 370 -24.42 -2.80 3.67
CA PHE A 370 -23.37 -3.79 3.80
C PHE A 370 -22.67 -3.81 5.17
N THR A 371 -22.76 -2.74 5.95
CA THR A 371 -22.19 -2.69 7.31
C THR A 371 -23.04 -3.43 8.34
N ARG A 372 -24.28 -3.81 7.99
CA ARG A 372 -25.24 -4.46 8.88
C ARG A 372 -25.28 -5.96 8.63
N SER A 373 -25.69 -6.72 9.66
CA SER A 373 -25.90 -8.16 9.51
C SER A 373 -27.06 -8.46 8.54
N PRO A 374 -26.90 -9.42 7.59
CA PRO A 374 -27.96 -9.85 6.67
C PRO A 374 -29.19 -10.44 7.39
N ASP A 375 -29.00 -10.98 8.60
CA ASP A 375 -30.01 -11.69 9.38
C ASP A 375 -31.09 -10.77 10.01
N GLY A 376 -31.08 -9.47 9.69
CA GLY A 376 -32.07 -8.49 10.14
C GLY A 376 -31.85 -8.00 11.57
N ASN A 377 -31.62 -6.69 11.72
CA ASN A 377 -31.69 -5.91 12.98
C ASN A 377 -30.60 -6.09 14.05
N LYS A 378 -29.38 -6.53 13.72
CA LYS A 378 -28.24 -6.34 14.63
C LYS A 378 -27.35 -5.22 14.09
N GLY A 379 -26.87 -4.38 15.02
CA GLY A 379 -26.54 -2.95 14.83
C GLY A 379 -25.60 -2.56 13.69
N LEU A 380 -25.41 -1.25 13.52
CA LEU A 380 -24.45 -0.71 12.56
C LEU A 380 -23.04 -1.30 12.82
N TYR A 381 -22.30 -1.60 11.74
CA TYR A 381 -20.97 -2.22 11.79
C TYR A 381 -20.90 -3.63 12.40
N SER A 382 -22.00 -4.39 12.37
CA SER A 382 -22.06 -5.76 12.90
C SER A 382 -21.92 -6.86 11.84
N ALA A 383 -21.73 -6.50 10.56
CA ALA A 383 -21.56 -7.49 9.50
C ALA A 383 -20.37 -8.42 9.78
N LYS A 384 -20.58 -9.75 9.68
CA LYS A 384 -19.57 -10.77 10.03
C LYS A 384 -18.28 -10.62 9.23
N ILE A 385 -18.39 -10.13 7.99
CA ILE A 385 -17.25 -9.83 7.11
C ILE A 385 -16.26 -8.83 7.73
N ILE A 386 -16.70 -7.91 8.59
CA ILE A 386 -15.84 -6.90 9.21
C ILE A 386 -14.83 -7.59 10.12
N GLN A 387 -15.28 -8.37 11.11
CA GLN A 387 -14.36 -9.09 12.00
C GLN A 387 -13.52 -10.12 11.24
N LYS A 388 -14.10 -10.83 10.26
CA LYS A 388 -13.35 -11.76 9.38
C LYS A 388 -12.20 -11.04 8.66
N GLY A 389 -12.47 -9.85 8.12
CA GLY A 389 -11.49 -8.98 7.46
C GLY A 389 -10.39 -8.55 8.43
N VAL A 390 -10.77 -8.02 9.60
CA VAL A 390 -9.82 -7.62 10.65
C VAL A 390 -8.87 -8.77 11.01
N ASN A 391 -9.44 -9.94 11.26
CA ASN A 391 -8.68 -11.14 11.61
C ASN A 391 -7.72 -11.57 10.49
N THR A 392 -8.17 -11.56 9.24
CA THR A 392 -7.36 -12.06 8.12
C THR A 392 -6.22 -11.11 7.75
N ILE A 393 -6.39 -9.80 7.98
CA ILE A 393 -5.42 -8.78 7.55
C ILE A 393 -4.42 -8.45 8.65
N TRP A 394 -4.87 -8.25 9.89
CA TRP A 394 -4.01 -7.73 10.97
C TRP A 394 -3.82 -8.72 12.13
N PHE A 395 -4.59 -9.81 12.22
CA PHE A 395 -4.56 -10.72 13.36
C PHE A 395 -4.65 -12.20 12.95
N ARG A 396 -4.01 -12.62 11.86
CA ARG A 396 -4.05 -14.01 11.39
C ARG A 396 -3.34 -14.94 12.39
N ASP A 397 -2.21 -14.49 12.92
CA ASP A 397 -1.41 -15.23 13.89
C ASP A 397 -0.67 -14.30 14.86
N LYS A 398 0.09 -14.88 15.80
CA LYS A 398 0.79 -14.15 16.87
C LYS A 398 1.90 -13.22 16.36
N LYS A 399 2.34 -13.38 15.11
CA LYS A 399 3.41 -12.60 14.48
C LYS A 399 2.87 -11.48 13.59
N ASP A 400 1.56 -11.39 13.41
CA ASP A 400 0.97 -10.30 12.64
C ASP A 400 1.06 -8.95 13.36
N GLU A 401 1.04 -7.89 12.56
CA GLU A 401 1.28 -6.52 13.01
C GLU A 401 0.29 -6.05 14.08
N GLY A 402 -0.98 -6.48 14.00
CA GLY A 402 -2.00 -6.17 15.00
C GLY A 402 -1.72 -6.77 16.38
N VAL A 403 -0.92 -7.86 16.43
CA VAL A 403 -0.50 -8.47 17.69
C VAL A 403 0.80 -7.85 18.21
N LEU A 404 1.78 -7.67 17.31
CA LEU A 404 3.14 -7.24 17.65
C LEU A 404 3.26 -5.76 17.98
N TYR A 405 2.40 -4.90 17.42
CA TYR A 405 2.50 -3.45 17.56
C TYR A 405 1.24 -2.84 18.18
N PRO A 406 0.93 -3.15 19.47
CA PRO A 406 -0.26 -2.66 20.14
C PRO A 406 -0.31 -1.13 20.21
N GLU A 407 0.81 -0.42 20.10
CA GLU A 407 0.85 1.05 20.06
C GLU A 407 0.08 1.64 18.87
N PHE A 408 -0.07 0.90 17.77
CA PHE A 408 -0.89 1.32 16.64
C PHE A 408 -2.29 0.73 16.72
N TYR A 409 -2.40 -0.54 17.14
CA TYR A 409 -3.63 -1.32 16.96
C TYR A 409 -4.49 -1.48 18.21
N LYS A 410 -4.14 -0.88 19.36
CA LYS A 410 -4.93 -0.91 20.61
C LYS A 410 -5.45 0.48 21.01
N PRO A 411 -6.77 0.75 20.96
CA PRO A 411 -7.81 -0.06 20.32
C PRO A 411 -7.62 -0.13 18.80
N PHE A 412 -8.40 -0.96 18.10
CA PHE A 412 -8.25 -1.09 16.65
C PHE A 412 -8.36 0.29 15.97
N PRO A 413 -7.49 0.64 15.00
CA PRO A 413 -7.46 1.99 14.45
C PRO A 413 -8.73 2.31 13.68
N GLU A 414 -9.31 3.48 13.93
CA GLU A 414 -10.47 3.99 13.18
C GLU A 414 -10.16 4.11 11.68
N VAL A 415 -8.95 4.58 11.34
CA VAL A 415 -8.50 4.73 9.96
C VAL A 415 -8.35 3.39 9.25
N ALA A 416 -7.81 2.37 9.92
CA ALA A 416 -7.75 0.99 9.41
C ALA A 416 -9.15 0.41 9.23
N PHE A 417 -10.07 0.74 10.13
CA PHE A 417 -11.47 0.32 10.02
C PHE A 417 -12.16 0.96 8.81
N ALA A 418 -12.00 2.27 8.59
CA ALA A 418 -12.50 2.96 7.40
C ALA A 418 -11.90 2.39 6.10
N LEU A 419 -10.59 2.09 6.10
CA LEU A 419 -9.94 1.42 4.96
C LEU A 419 -10.57 0.06 4.64
N LEU A 420 -10.85 -0.74 5.67
CA LEU A 420 -11.53 -2.02 5.51
C LEU A 420 -12.93 -1.85 4.90
N LEU A 421 -13.73 -0.90 5.41
CA LEU A 421 -15.06 -0.60 4.86
C LEU A 421 -15.01 -0.15 3.40
N THR A 422 -14.03 0.68 3.06
CA THR A 422 -13.80 1.16 1.69
C THR A 422 -13.40 0.00 0.76
N ALA A 423 -12.58 -0.93 1.25
CA ALA A 423 -12.21 -2.11 0.47
C ALA A 423 -13.39 -3.08 0.27
N ILE A 424 -14.26 -3.25 1.28
CA ILE A 424 -15.53 -4.00 1.15
C ILE A 424 -16.40 -3.36 0.07
N GLU A 425 -16.59 -2.04 0.13
CA GLU A 425 -17.37 -1.30 -0.85
C GLU A 425 -16.77 -1.39 -2.26
N SER A 426 -15.45 -1.28 -2.38
CA SER A 426 -14.74 -1.46 -3.66
C SER A 426 -14.97 -2.85 -4.24
N CYS A 427 -15.04 -3.89 -3.41
CA CYS A 427 -15.35 -5.25 -3.85
C CYS A 427 -16.82 -5.42 -4.25
N ILE A 428 -17.76 -4.70 -3.61
CA ILE A 428 -19.18 -4.68 -4.02
C ILE A 428 -19.31 -3.96 -5.38
N ASP A 429 -18.57 -2.88 -5.57
CA ASP A 429 -18.53 -2.12 -6.82
C ASP A 429 -18.07 -2.95 -8.02
N GLU A 430 -17.29 -4.02 -7.81
CA GLU A 430 -16.91 -4.97 -8.88
C GLU A 430 -18.13 -5.68 -9.50
N TRP A 431 -19.24 -5.75 -8.77
CA TRP A 431 -20.48 -6.40 -9.19
C TRP A 431 -21.51 -5.43 -9.76
N SER A 432 -21.18 -4.14 -9.91
CA SER A 432 -22.12 -3.12 -10.37
C SER A 432 -22.65 -3.34 -11.80
N SER A 433 -21.94 -4.12 -12.61
CA SER A 433 -22.36 -4.54 -13.96
C SER A 433 -23.13 -5.87 -13.99
N GLY A 434 -23.26 -6.54 -12.84
CA GLY A 434 -23.84 -7.87 -12.68
C GLY A 434 -22.86 -9.02 -12.92
N ALA A 435 -21.73 -8.75 -13.58
CA ALA A 435 -20.57 -9.64 -13.63
C ALA A 435 -19.42 -9.04 -12.81
N GLN A 436 -18.60 -9.90 -12.20
CA GLN A 436 -17.45 -9.44 -11.43
C GLN A 436 -16.37 -8.88 -12.36
N THR A 437 -16.11 -7.58 -12.25
CA THR A 437 -15.03 -6.89 -12.96
C THR A 437 -14.00 -6.37 -11.97
N ASN A 438 -12.72 -6.63 -12.21
CA ASN A 438 -11.67 -6.08 -11.36
C ASN A 438 -11.69 -4.54 -11.44
N LYS A 439 -11.91 -3.89 -10.29
CA LYS A 439 -11.80 -2.43 -10.17
C LYS A 439 -10.46 -2.08 -9.56
N MET A 440 -9.86 -0.98 -10.01
CA MET A 440 -8.64 -0.51 -9.38
C MET A 440 -8.96 0.00 -7.96
N PHE A 441 -7.98 -0.03 -7.07
CA PHE A 441 -8.12 0.48 -5.70
C PHE A 441 -7.10 1.58 -5.50
N THR A 442 -7.30 2.65 -6.28
CA THR A 442 -6.42 3.81 -6.38
C THR A 442 -6.94 4.97 -5.53
N VAL A 443 -6.07 5.95 -5.32
CA VAL A 443 -6.41 7.18 -4.58
C VAL A 443 -7.52 7.92 -5.31
N ASP A 444 -7.37 8.13 -6.62
CA ASP A 444 -8.34 8.87 -7.44
C ASP A 444 -9.76 8.30 -7.41
N GLU A 445 -9.90 6.97 -7.28
CA GLU A 445 -11.20 6.31 -7.30
C GLU A 445 -11.85 6.20 -5.91
N TYR A 446 -11.04 6.01 -4.84
CA TYR A 446 -11.56 5.61 -3.52
C TYR A 446 -11.16 6.52 -2.35
N GLN A 447 -10.41 7.62 -2.58
CA GLN A 447 -10.12 8.59 -1.53
C GLN A 447 -11.38 9.25 -0.97
N ASP A 448 -12.32 9.65 -1.84
CA ASP A 448 -13.56 10.28 -1.41
C ASP A 448 -14.45 9.32 -0.62
N VAL A 449 -14.51 8.05 -1.06
CA VAL A 449 -15.24 6.98 -0.36
C VAL A 449 -14.63 6.72 1.02
N LEU A 450 -13.30 6.69 1.12
CA LEU A 450 -12.60 6.57 2.41
C LEU A 450 -12.94 7.73 3.34
N ASN A 451 -12.91 8.96 2.83
CA ASN A 451 -13.25 10.15 3.61
C ASN A 451 -14.73 10.12 4.06
N GLU A 452 -15.64 9.62 3.23
CA GLU A 452 -17.04 9.43 3.59
C GLU A 452 -17.20 8.43 4.73
N HIS A 453 -16.49 7.28 4.71
CA HIS A 453 -16.47 6.33 5.82
C HIS A 453 -15.92 6.95 7.11
N LEU A 454 -14.85 7.73 7.03
CA LEU A 454 -14.30 8.45 8.20
C LEU A 454 -15.29 9.46 8.78
N ASN A 455 -15.96 10.24 7.94
CA ASN A 455 -16.99 11.18 8.39
C ASN A 455 -18.16 10.45 9.05
N ASN A 456 -18.62 9.33 8.47
CA ASN A 456 -19.68 8.52 9.06
C ASN A 456 -19.29 7.92 10.42
N LEU A 457 -18.03 7.51 10.59
CA LEU A 457 -17.53 7.03 11.88
C LEU A 457 -17.49 8.15 12.92
N ALA A 458 -17.05 9.36 12.53
CA ALA A 458 -17.06 10.53 13.39
C ALA A 458 -18.48 10.95 13.80
N ASP A 459 -19.43 10.96 12.85
CA ASP A 459 -20.83 11.24 13.13
C ASP A 459 -21.44 10.16 14.04
N PHE A 460 -21.11 8.88 13.81
CA PHE A 460 -21.54 7.79 14.68
C PHE A 460 -21.01 7.92 16.11
N ASP A 461 -19.73 8.29 16.28
CA ASP A 461 -19.17 8.53 17.61
C ASP A 461 -19.86 9.69 18.32
N GLU A 462 -20.05 10.82 17.63
CA GLU A 462 -20.71 11.98 18.21
C GLU A 462 -22.17 11.68 18.60
N HIS A 463 -22.92 10.97 17.74
CA HIS A 463 -24.29 10.56 18.03
C HIS A 463 -24.40 9.51 19.15
N THR A 464 -23.36 8.71 19.37
CA THR A 464 -23.36 7.62 20.36
C THR A 464 -22.40 7.88 21.53
N LYS A 465 -21.95 9.13 21.67
CA LYS A 465 -20.96 9.58 22.65
C LYS A 465 -21.32 9.23 24.09
N ALA A 466 -22.61 9.34 24.44
CA ALA A 466 -23.11 8.98 25.75
C ALA A 466 -22.96 7.49 26.08
N GLN A 467 -22.98 6.62 25.06
CA GLN A 467 -22.79 5.19 25.21
C GLN A 467 -21.34 4.74 24.92
N GLY A 468 -20.55 5.58 24.24
CA GLY A 468 -19.18 5.30 23.81
C GLY A 468 -19.11 4.09 22.88
N LEU A 469 -20.02 4.00 21.90
CA LEU A 469 -20.14 2.79 21.08
C LEU A 469 -18.96 2.60 20.14
N LEU A 470 -18.44 3.67 19.50
CA LEU A 470 -17.30 3.53 18.60
C LEU A 470 -16.03 3.04 19.35
N PRO A 471 -15.60 3.65 20.48
CA PRO A 471 -14.47 3.13 21.25
C PRO A 471 -14.64 1.67 21.69
N LYS A 472 -15.86 1.27 22.09
CA LYS A 472 -16.18 -0.12 22.47
C LYS A 472 -16.11 -1.06 21.28
N LEU A 473 -16.61 -0.65 20.11
CA LEU A 473 -16.53 -1.42 18.87
C LEU A 473 -15.08 -1.66 18.47
N LEU A 474 -14.25 -0.60 18.43
CA LEU A 474 -12.84 -0.69 18.07
C LEU A 474 -12.04 -1.55 19.06
N SER A 475 -12.35 -1.46 20.35
CA SER A 475 -11.75 -2.34 21.38
C SER A 475 -12.15 -3.81 21.15
N CYS A 476 -13.43 -4.05 20.87
CA CYS A 476 -13.95 -5.40 20.58
C CYS A 476 -13.30 -6.01 19.33
N LEU A 477 -13.14 -5.24 18.24
CA LEU A 477 -12.46 -5.69 17.03
C LEU A 477 -11.03 -6.14 17.31
N HIS A 478 -10.28 -5.35 18.09
CA HIS A 478 -8.91 -5.67 18.50
C HIS A 478 -8.86 -6.91 19.40
N ASP A 479 -9.67 -6.96 20.46
CA ASP A 479 -9.64 -8.04 21.44
C ASP A 479 -10.05 -9.39 20.81
N ASN A 480 -11.10 -9.39 19.98
CA ASN A 480 -11.48 -10.56 19.20
C ASN A 480 -10.38 -10.97 18.20
N GLY A 481 -9.70 -10.00 17.59
CA GLY A 481 -8.56 -10.25 16.72
C GLY A 481 -7.43 -10.97 17.45
N ARG A 482 -7.07 -10.51 18.65
CA ARG A 482 -6.05 -11.17 19.49
C ARG A 482 -6.46 -12.58 19.92
N ILE A 483 -7.73 -12.78 20.27
CA ILE A 483 -8.24 -14.13 20.58
C ILE A 483 -8.13 -15.03 19.36
N TYR A 484 -8.50 -14.54 18.18
CA TYR A 484 -8.40 -15.29 16.93
C TYR A 484 -6.96 -15.69 16.61
N SER A 485 -6.00 -14.80 16.83
CA SER A 485 -4.57 -15.08 16.65
C SER A 485 -3.96 -15.96 17.74
N LYS A 486 -4.75 -16.35 18.75
CA LYS A 486 -4.31 -17.06 19.96
C LYS A 486 -3.24 -16.30 20.74
N ALA A 487 -3.20 -14.98 20.61
CA ALA A 487 -2.30 -14.12 21.36
C ALA A 487 -2.84 -13.90 22.77
N ASP A 488 -1.95 -13.77 23.75
CA ASP A 488 -2.37 -13.54 25.14
C ASP A 488 -3.08 -12.18 25.25
N PRO A 489 -4.16 -12.08 26.06
CA PRO A 489 -4.79 -10.80 26.34
C PRO A 489 -3.78 -9.81 26.91
N LEU A 490 -3.67 -8.62 26.32
CA LEU A 490 -2.79 -7.56 26.81
C LEU A 490 -3.36 -7.01 28.14
N GLY A 491 -2.96 -7.59 29.26
CA GLY A 491 -3.43 -7.23 30.60
C GLY A 491 -3.59 -8.40 31.58
N HIS A 492 -3.36 -9.64 31.15
CA HIS A 492 -3.14 -10.76 32.07
C HIS A 492 -1.67 -11.16 31.98
N GLU A 493 -0.82 -10.46 32.74
CA GLU A 493 0.37 -11.12 33.25
C GLU A 493 -0.14 -12.26 34.13
N ILE A 494 -0.39 -13.42 33.52
CA ILE A 494 -0.34 -14.67 34.27
C ILE A 494 1.14 -14.82 34.59
N GLY A 495 1.58 -14.11 35.62
CA GLY A 495 2.83 -14.41 36.28
C GLY A 495 2.77 -15.90 36.57
N ARG A 496 3.58 -16.69 35.86
CA ARG A 496 3.88 -18.08 36.24
C ARG A 496 4.73 -18.06 37.51
N THR A 497 4.34 -17.24 38.46
CA THR A 497 4.98 -17.10 39.76
C THR A 497 4.20 -18.06 40.64
N MET A 498 4.83 -19.16 41.02
CA MET A 498 4.23 -20.06 42.00
C MET A 498 3.85 -19.23 43.24
N ALA A 499 2.65 -19.45 43.76
CA ALA A 499 2.17 -18.76 44.94
C ALA A 499 3.14 -19.02 46.10
N ARG A 500 3.34 -18.03 46.98
CA ARG A 500 4.22 -18.18 48.15
C ARG A 500 3.84 -19.39 49.02
N SER A 501 2.53 -19.67 49.08
CA SER A 501 1.96 -20.85 49.73
C SER A 501 2.39 -22.19 49.13
N ALA A 502 2.68 -22.26 47.82
CA ALA A 502 3.20 -23.47 47.20
C ALA A 502 4.65 -23.76 47.65
N PHE A 503 5.44 -22.71 47.89
CA PHE A 503 6.77 -22.84 48.48
C PHE A 503 6.68 -23.22 49.97
N GLU A 504 5.75 -22.64 50.73
CA GLU A 504 5.53 -22.98 52.13
C GLU A 504 5.07 -24.44 52.30
N ALA A 505 4.13 -24.91 51.48
CA ALA A 505 3.68 -26.30 51.47
C ALA A 505 4.80 -27.28 51.13
N ALA A 506 5.67 -26.95 50.16
CA ALA A 506 6.83 -27.79 49.82
C ALA A 506 7.88 -27.82 50.94
N ILE A 507 8.05 -26.73 51.70
CA ILE A 507 8.93 -26.69 52.88
C ILE A 507 8.36 -27.57 53.99
N GLU A 508 7.04 -27.53 54.22
CA GLU A 508 6.36 -28.34 55.22
C GLU A 508 6.47 -29.84 54.88
N GLU A 509 6.15 -30.24 53.65
CA GLU A 509 6.30 -31.61 53.15
C GLU A 509 7.74 -32.14 53.30
N TYR A 510 8.74 -31.31 52.97
CA TYR A 510 10.15 -31.67 53.12
C TYR A 510 10.56 -31.90 54.58
N ASN A 511 10.06 -31.08 55.50
CA ASN A 511 10.35 -31.21 56.93
C ASN A 511 9.63 -32.41 57.55
N GLU A 512 8.40 -32.71 57.12
CA GLU A 512 7.66 -33.90 57.54
C GLU A 512 8.33 -35.19 57.05
N CYS A 513 8.82 -35.22 55.82
CA CYS A 513 9.57 -36.37 55.29
C CYS A 513 10.91 -36.61 56.01
N ARG A 514 11.53 -35.56 56.56
CA ARG A 514 12.79 -35.67 57.30
C ARG A 514 12.60 -35.98 58.78
N GLY A 515 11.37 -35.84 59.29
CA GLY A 515 10.99 -36.22 60.66
C GLY A 515 10.87 -37.73 60.89
N VAL A 516 10.92 -38.55 59.83
CA VAL A 516 10.95 -40.03 59.90
C VAL A 516 12.39 -40.56 59.76
N SER A 517 13.31 -39.94 60.48
CA SER A 517 14.61 -40.53 60.84
C SER A 517 14.62 -40.75 62.35
N SER A 518 13.70 -41.59 62.82
CA SER A 518 13.92 -42.44 63.98
C SER A 518 14.43 -43.75 63.35
N ASP A 519 15.73 -44.05 63.43
CA ASP A 519 16.39 -44.57 64.63
C ASP A 519 15.43 -45.48 65.41
N ASP A 520 15.43 -46.75 64.99
CA ASP A 520 15.17 -47.97 65.75
C ASP A 520 15.94 -49.07 64.97
N GLU A 521 17.17 -49.39 65.39
CA GLU A 521 17.52 -50.62 66.13
C GLU A 521 17.22 -51.93 65.35
N ASP A 522 18.28 -52.70 65.02
CA ASP A 522 18.42 -54.12 65.41
C ASP A 522 19.51 -54.87 64.59
N ASP A 523 20.51 -55.37 65.34
CA ASP A 523 21.13 -56.71 65.31
C ASP A 523 21.67 -57.34 63.99
N GLU A 524 23.01 -57.38 63.86
CA GLU A 524 23.91 -58.57 63.97
C GLU A 524 25.31 -58.35 63.35
#